data_AF-D0AB53-F1
#
_entry.id   AF-D0AB53-F1
#
_cell.length_a   1.000
_cell.length_b   1.000
_cell.length_c   1.000
_cell.angle_alpha   90.00
_cell.angle_beta   90.00
_cell.angle_gamma   90.00
#
_symmetry.space_group_name_H-M   'P 1'
#
loop_
_entity.id
_entity.type
_entity.pdbx_description
1 polymer ?
#
loop_
_entity_poly.entity_id
_entity_poly.type
_entity_poly.pdbx_seq_one_letter_code
_entity_poly.pdbx_strand_id
1 'polypeptide(L)'
;MCCRMMMDKLLNPTPLVLGSHYPGVGPEHSFLKDIGRAEYDSVTDQEALDAFKRVSRLEGIIPALETSHALAYLEKLCPTLPDGVRVVVNCSGRGDKDVHTASKYLDV
;
A
#
# COMPACT_ATOMS: atom_id res chain seq x y z
N MET A 1 10.79 7.41 -16.43
CA MET A 1 10.50 6.55 -15.26
C MET A 1 9.86 7.44 -14.21
N CYS A 2 8.55 7.30 -13.98
CA CYS A 2 7.86 7.99 -12.89
C CYS A 2 7.76 7.01 -11.72
N CYS A 3 8.27 7.39 -10.54
CA CYS A 3 8.15 6.57 -9.33
C CYS A 3 6.82 6.95 -8.65
N ARG A 4 5.94 5.97 -8.43
CA ARG A 4 4.69 6.18 -7.68
C ARG A 4 4.84 5.56 -6.31
N MET A 5 4.64 6.36 -5.27
CA MET A 5 4.71 5.92 -3.89
C MET A 5 3.36 6.07 -3.21
N MET A 6 3.17 5.20 -2.24
CA MET A 6 1.92 5.09 -1.52
C MET A 6 2.04 5.76 -0.17
N MET A 7 1.03 6.55 0.17
CA MET A 7 0.85 7.20 1.46
C MET A 7 -0.53 6.85 2.00
N ASP A 8 -0.66 6.71 3.30
CA ASP A 8 -1.96 6.34 3.88
C ASP A 8 -2.87 7.55 3.99
N LYS A 9 -4.15 7.35 3.64
CA LYS A 9 -5.20 8.29 3.97
C LYS A 9 -5.65 7.97 5.39
N LEU A 10 -5.24 8.78 6.36
CA LEU A 10 -5.74 8.73 7.74
C LEU A 10 -7.23 9.10 7.77
N LEU A 11 -8.11 8.15 7.47
CA LEU A 11 -9.57 8.32 7.53
C LEU A 11 -10.15 7.99 8.91
N ASN A 12 -9.40 7.27 9.75
CA ASN A 12 -9.83 6.86 11.10
C ASN A 12 -8.98 7.52 12.20
N PRO A 13 -9.54 7.72 13.41
CA PRO A 13 -8.81 8.22 14.57
C PRO A 13 -7.72 7.25 15.07
N THR A 14 -7.76 5.99 14.63
CA THR A 14 -6.71 4.98 14.84
C THR A 14 -6.47 4.21 13.54
N PRO A 15 -5.32 4.38 12.87
CA PRO A 15 -5.01 3.62 11.66
C PRO A 15 -4.79 2.14 12.00
N LEU A 16 -5.17 1.25 11.08
CA LEU A 16 -5.00 -0.19 11.23
C LEU A 16 -3.53 -0.64 11.31
N VAL A 17 -2.62 0.20 10.78
CA VAL A 17 -1.22 -0.14 10.52
C VAL A 17 -0.30 0.73 11.36
N LEU A 18 0.59 0.10 12.15
CA LEU A 18 1.45 0.79 13.10
C LEU A 18 2.54 1.64 12.43
N GLY A 19 3.02 1.26 11.23
CA GLY A 19 3.95 2.06 10.44
C GLY A 19 3.37 3.41 9.97
N SER A 20 2.04 3.52 9.92
CA SER A 20 1.30 4.69 9.44
C SER A 20 0.99 5.72 10.53
N HIS A 21 1.49 5.49 11.75
CA HIS A 21 1.46 6.49 12.84
C HIS A 21 2.45 7.65 12.64
N TYR A 22 3.23 7.66 11.56
CA TYR A 22 4.18 8.75 11.28
C TYR A 22 3.50 9.84 10.44
N PRO A 23 3.22 11.04 11.00
CA PRO A 23 2.50 12.11 10.28
C PRO A 23 3.38 12.83 9.23
N GLY A 24 4.67 12.52 9.19
CA GLY A 24 5.63 13.15 8.28
C GLY A 24 5.93 12.29 7.07
N VAL A 25 6.67 12.86 6.14
CA VAL A 25 7.31 12.16 5.03
C VAL A 25 8.78 12.60 4.99
N GLY A 26 9.69 11.69 4.66
CA GLY A 26 11.12 12.00 4.66
C GLY A 26 11.45 13.19 3.74
N PRO A 27 12.43 14.04 4.09
CA PRO A 27 12.72 15.26 3.33
C PRO A 27 13.13 14.98 1.87
N GLU A 28 13.77 13.83 1.61
CA GLU A 28 14.08 13.39 0.24
C GLU A 28 12.82 13.09 -0.56
N HIS A 29 11.84 12.42 0.06
CA HIS A 29 10.54 12.16 -0.56
C HIS A 29 9.78 13.45 -0.85
N SER A 30 9.75 14.40 0.10
CA SER A 30 9.18 15.74 -0.13
C SER A 30 9.85 16.45 -1.30
N PHE A 31 11.18 16.46 -1.33
CA PHE A 31 11.93 17.05 -2.43
C PHE A 31 11.62 16.40 -3.77
N LEU A 32 11.57 15.06 -3.84
CA LEU A 32 11.22 14.31 -5.05
C LEU A 32 9.80 14.60 -5.55
N LYS A 33 8.86 14.86 -4.64
CA LYS A 33 7.52 15.33 -4.96
C LYS A 33 7.56 16.72 -5.59
N ASP A 34 8.27 17.65 -4.95
CA ASP A 34 8.30 19.06 -5.34
C ASP A 34 8.94 19.26 -6.73
N ILE A 35 9.94 18.44 -7.09
CA ILE A 35 10.54 18.46 -8.43
C ILE A 35 9.77 17.62 -9.47
N GLY A 36 8.64 17.01 -9.10
CA GLY A 36 7.82 16.18 -10.00
C GLY A 36 8.44 14.83 -10.39
N ARG A 37 9.40 14.32 -9.60
CA ARG A 37 10.08 13.04 -9.87
C ARG A 37 9.39 11.83 -9.22
N ALA A 38 8.57 12.07 -8.20
CA ALA A 38 7.72 11.07 -7.57
C ALA A 38 6.29 11.56 -7.39
N GLU A 39 5.34 10.68 -7.65
CA GLU A 39 3.91 10.90 -7.39
C GLU A 39 3.51 10.14 -6.13
N TYR A 40 2.59 10.71 -5.35
CA TYR A 40 2.15 10.16 -4.07
C TYR A 40 0.63 10.05 -4.08
N ASP A 41 0.13 8.85 -3.80
CA ASP A 41 -1.30 8.55 -3.79
C ASP A 41 -1.71 7.86 -2.48
N SER A 42 -3.02 7.63 -2.30
CA SER A 42 -3.59 7.08 -1.08
C SER A 42 -4.70 6.06 -1.33
N VAL A 43 -4.77 5.08 -0.44
CA VAL A 43 -5.80 4.05 -0.36
C VAL A 43 -6.32 4.04 1.06
N THR A 44 -7.50 3.47 1.20
CA THR A 44 -8.16 3.27 2.50
C THR A 44 -7.70 1.95 3.13
N ASP A 45 -7.81 1.85 4.45
CA ASP A 45 -7.55 0.61 5.19
C ASP A 45 -8.35 -0.58 4.63
N GLN A 46 -9.57 -0.35 4.17
CA GLN A 46 -10.40 -1.40 3.57
C GLN A 46 -9.84 -1.90 2.24
N GLU A 47 -9.40 -0.99 1.36
CA GLU A 47 -8.76 -1.36 0.09
C GLU A 47 -7.46 -2.16 0.35
N ALA A 48 -6.70 -1.78 1.38
CA ALA A 48 -5.52 -2.52 1.80
C ALA A 48 -5.85 -3.91 2.34
N LEU A 49 -6.90 -4.06 3.17
CA LEU A 49 -7.39 -5.35 3.66
C LEU A 49 -7.86 -6.27 2.52
N ASP A 50 -8.56 -5.72 1.53
CA ASP A 50 -9.01 -6.47 0.36
C ASP A 50 -7.81 -6.96 -0.46
N ALA A 51 -6.79 -6.11 -0.64
CA ALA A 51 -5.54 -6.50 -1.29
C ALA A 51 -4.76 -7.57 -0.51
N PHE A 52 -4.67 -7.44 0.82
CA PHE A 52 -4.07 -8.44 1.71
C PHE A 52 -4.72 -9.81 1.48
N LYS A 53 -6.06 -9.87 1.51
CA LYS A 53 -6.84 -11.11 1.33
C LYS A 53 -6.65 -11.69 -0.08
N ARG A 54 -6.68 -10.86 -1.12
CA ARG A 54 -6.51 -11.31 -2.51
C ARG A 54 -5.12 -11.90 -2.75
N VAL A 55 -4.07 -11.18 -2.38
CA VAL A 55 -2.68 -11.63 -2.62
C VAL A 55 -2.40 -12.92 -1.85
N SER A 56 -2.90 -13.02 -0.62
CA SER A 56 -2.80 -14.25 0.18
C SER A 56 -3.49 -15.44 -0.50
N ARG A 57 -4.64 -15.23 -1.15
CA ARG A 57 -5.41 -16.28 -1.82
C ARG A 57 -4.86 -16.66 -3.20
N LEU A 58 -4.37 -15.68 -3.97
CA LEU A 58 -3.94 -15.88 -5.35
C LEU A 58 -2.48 -16.33 -5.42
N GLU A 59 -1.60 -15.69 -4.64
CA GLU A 59 -0.15 -15.88 -4.73
C GLU A 59 0.40 -16.72 -3.56
N GLY A 60 -0.39 -16.98 -2.52
CA GLY A 60 0.06 -17.68 -1.31
C GLY A 60 1.05 -16.85 -0.47
N ILE A 61 1.17 -15.55 -0.74
CA ILE A 61 2.03 -14.62 -0.01
C ILE A 61 1.15 -13.85 0.97
N ILE A 62 1.54 -13.82 2.24
CA ILE A 62 0.88 -13.00 3.27
C ILE A 62 1.66 -11.68 3.38
N PRO A 63 1.23 -10.58 2.72
CA PRO A 63 1.93 -9.30 2.77
C PRO A 63 1.76 -8.63 4.13
N ALA A 64 2.71 -7.77 4.54
CA ALA A 64 2.45 -6.83 5.63
C ALA A 64 1.28 -5.91 5.27
N LEU A 65 0.58 -5.36 6.28
CA LEU A 65 -0.51 -4.42 6.00
C LEU A 65 0.01 -3.14 5.31
N GLU A 66 1.22 -2.66 5.63
CA GLU A 66 1.89 -1.58 4.90
C GLU A 66 2.12 -1.96 3.42
N THR A 67 2.60 -3.17 3.15
CA THR A 67 2.80 -3.67 1.78
C THR A 67 1.46 -3.77 1.03
N SER A 68 0.38 -4.11 1.74
CA SER A 68 -0.95 -4.26 1.16
C SER A 68 -1.51 -2.94 0.63
N HIS A 69 -1.09 -1.78 1.15
CA HIS A 69 -1.47 -0.47 0.61
C HIS A 69 -0.92 -0.26 -0.81
N ALA A 70 0.35 -0.63 -1.04
CA ALA A 70 0.94 -0.55 -2.37
C ALA A 70 0.28 -1.54 -3.35
N LEU A 71 -0.08 -2.74 -2.88
CA LEU A 71 -0.78 -3.74 -3.69
C LEU A 71 -2.21 -3.32 -4.04
N ALA A 72 -2.93 -2.69 -3.10
CA ALA A 72 -4.26 -2.14 -3.35
C ALA A 72 -4.24 -1.05 -4.41
N TYR A 73 -3.20 -0.20 -4.41
CA TYR A 73 -3.05 0.86 -5.39
C TYR A 73 -2.91 0.34 -6.84
N LEU A 74 -2.41 -0.88 -7.04
CA LEU A 74 -2.30 -1.46 -8.37
C LEU A 74 -3.64 -1.55 -9.10
N GLU A 75 -4.75 -1.70 -8.39
CA GLU A 75 -6.09 -1.73 -9.00
C GLU A 75 -6.51 -0.37 -9.58
N LYS A 76 -5.97 0.72 -9.02
CA LYS A 76 -6.17 2.08 -9.54
C LYS A 76 -5.15 2.42 -10.62
N LEU A 77 -3.91 1.97 -10.43
CA LEU A 77 -2.77 2.27 -11.31
C LEU A 77 -2.86 1.51 -12.64
N CYS A 78 -2.96 0.18 -12.60
CA CYS A 78 -2.81 -0.66 -13.78
C CYS A 78 -3.80 -0.32 -14.93
N PRO A 79 -5.09 0.01 -14.68
CA PRO A 79 -6.00 0.44 -15.75
C PRO A 79 -5.59 1.74 -16.45
N THR A 80 -4.71 2.54 -15.85
CA THR A 80 -4.21 3.80 -16.43
C THR A 80 -2.92 3.63 -17.24
N LEU A 81 -2.30 2.45 -17.17
CA LEU A 81 -1.06 2.16 -17.86
C LEU A 81 -1.32 1.55 -19.24
N PRO A 82 -0.47 1.82 -20.24
CA PRO A 82 -0.49 1.09 -21.50
C PRO A 82 -0.30 -0.41 -21.31
N ASP A 83 -0.92 -1.20 -22.19
CA ASP A 83 -0.77 -2.66 -22.18
C ASP A 83 0.71 -3.07 -22.31
N GLY A 84 1.10 -4.10 -21.55
CA GLY A 84 2.46 -4.65 -21.57
C GLY A 84 3.50 -3.89 -20.72
N VAL A 85 3.10 -2.84 -20.02
CA VAL A 85 3.98 -2.17 -19.05
C VAL A 85 4.31 -3.10 -17.88
N ARG A 86 5.58 -3.10 -17.47
CA ARG A 86 6.07 -3.84 -16.29
C ARG A 86 6.05 -2.94 -15.07
N VAL A 87 5.39 -3.39 -14.01
CA VAL A 87 5.33 -2.70 -12.72
C VAL A 87 6.24 -3.44 -11.73
N VAL A 88 7.08 -2.70 -11.01
CA VAL A 88 7.88 -3.22 -9.91
C VAL A 88 7.30 -2.67 -8.62
N VAL A 89 7.02 -3.55 -7.66
CA VAL A 89 6.42 -3.19 -6.38
C VAL A 89 7.40 -3.54 -5.27
N ASN A 90 7.57 -2.62 -4.32
CA ASN A 90 8.35 -2.87 -3.12
C ASN A 90 7.48 -3.61 -2.08
N CYS A 91 7.78 -4.89 -1.84
CA CYS A 91 7.19 -5.66 -0.76
C CYS A 91 7.99 -5.43 0.52
N SER A 92 7.65 -4.36 1.24
CA SER A 92 8.39 -3.88 2.42
C SER A 92 8.45 -4.90 3.56
N GLY A 93 7.51 -5.83 3.65
CA GLY A 93 7.51 -6.85 4.70
C GLY A 93 6.50 -7.97 4.49
N ARG A 94 6.66 -9.00 5.33
CA ARG A 94 5.75 -10.14 5.47
C ARG A 94 4.75 -9.89 6.60
N GLY A 95 3.54 -10.43 6.45
CA GLY A 95 2.40 -10.14 7.33
C GLY A 95 2.26 -11.01 8.57
N ASP A 96 3.26 -11.81 8.97
CA ASP A 96 3.17 -12.74 10.11
C ASP A 96 2.66 -12.06 11.40
N LYS A 97 3.07 -10.80 11.64
CA LYS A 97 2.66 -10.02 12.82
C LYS A 97 1.28 -9.39 12.66
N ASP A 98 0.83 -9.23 11.43
CA ASP A 98 -0.39 -8.50 11.10
C ASP A 98 -1.60 -9.42 10.96
N VAL A 99 -1.41 -10.73 10.80
CA VAL A 99 -2.50 -11.72 10.64
C VAL A 99 -3.56 -11.59 11.74
N HIS A 100 -3.14 -11.42 13.00
CA HIS A 100 -4.09 -11.30 14.11
C HIS A 100 -4.88 -9.99 14.06
N THR A 101 -4.27 -8.92 13.57
CA THR A 101 -4.94 -7.64 13.35
C THR A 101 -5.90 -7.76 12.18
N ALA A 102 -5.42 -8.22 11.01
CA ALA A 102 -6.21 -8.40 9.80
C ALA A 102 -7.43 -9.30 10.03
N SER A 103 -7.27 -10.41 10.77
CA SER A 103 -8.37 -11.34 11.09
C SER A 103 -9.54 -10.72 11.85
N LYS A 104 -9.36 -9.57 12.52
CA LYS A 104 -10.46 -8.87 13.20
C LYS A 104 -11.37 -8.12 12.23
N TYR A 105 -10.86 -7.81 11.05
CA TYR A 105 -11.54 -7.00 10.03
C TYR A 105 -11.87 -7.79 8.77
N LEU A 106 -11.27 -8.96 8.59
CA LEU A 106 -11.59 -9.87 7.50
C LEU A 106 -12.66 -10.85 7.95
N ASP A 107 -13.78 -10.87 7.23
CA ASP A 107 -14.75 -11.96 7.30
C ASP A 107 -14.17 -13.14 6.51
N VAL A 108 -13.57 -14.11 7.24
CA VAL A 108 -12.89 -15.30 6.70
C VAL A 108 -13.59 -16.58 7.09
#